data_AF-A0AAD9J543-F1
#
_entry.id   AF-A0AAD9J543-F1
#
_cell.length_a   1.000
_cell.length_b   1.000
_cell.length_c   1.000
_cell.angle_alpha   90.00
_cell.angle_beta   90.00
_cell.angle_gamma   90.00
#
_symmetry.space_group_name_H-M   'P 1'
#
loop_
_entity.id
_entity.type
_entity.pdbx_description
1 polymer ?
#
loop_
_entity_poly.entity_id
_entity_poly.type
_entity_poly.pdbx_seq_one_letter_code
_entity_poly.pdbx_strand_id
1 'polypeptide(L)'
;VLKWLEHFVAFTNATKEVSQIIVLDGHHNHKTLAVVMYAKEHGIHMITLTPHCTHRMQPLDRAFFKSLKSNYNTASDNWMV
;
A
#
# COMPACT_ATOMS: atom_id res chain seq x y z
N VAL A 1 7.92 -7.96 -8.84
CA VAL A 1 6.76 -7.03 -8.72
C VAL A 1 5.66 -7.60 -7.82
N LEU A 2 5.40 -8.92 -7.80
CA LEU A 2 4.30 -9.52 -7.02
C LEU A 2 4.53 -9.70 -5.51
N LYS A 3 5.78 -9.72 -5.03
CA LYS A 3 6.11 -10.04 -3.62
C LYS A 3 5.29 -9.27 -2.57
N TRP A 4 5.00 -7.99 -2.80
CA TRP A 4 4.21 -7.20 -1.87
C TRP A 4 2.74 -7.63 -1.83
N LEU A 5 2.19 -8.08 -2.96
CA LEU A 5 0.80 -8.53 -3.07
C LEU A 5 0.66 -9.97 -2.55
N GLU A 6 1.65 -10.82 -2.80
CA GLU A 6 1.77 -12.15 -2.16
C GLU A 6 1.82 -12.02 -0.63
N HIS A 7 2.63 -11.07 -0.14
CA HIS A 7 2.68 -10.76 1.29
C HIS A 7 1.33 -10.24 1.80
N PHE A 8 0.66 -9.35 1.06
CA PHE A 8 -0.67 -8.86 1.44
C PHE A 8 -1.67 -10.02 1.59
N VAL A 9 -1.76 -10.92 0.59
CA VAL A 9 -2.62 -12.11 0.65
C VAL A 9 -2.30 -12.96 1.89
N ALA A 10 -1.02 -13.22 2.15
CA ALA A 10 -0.60 -14.05 3.28
C ALA A 10 -0.99 -13.45 4.64
N PHE A 11 -0.99 -12.13 4.77
CA PHE A 11 -1.34 -11.44 6.02
C PHE A 11 -2.84 -11.22 6.21
N THR A 12 -3.57 -10.99 5.12
CA THR A 12 -5.02 -10.76 5.20
C THR A 12 -5.84 -12.05 5.06
N ASN A 13 -5.21 -13.16 4.66
CA ASN A 13 -5.88 -14.41 4.24
C ASN A 13 -6.97 -14.15 3.18
N ALA A 14 -6.65 -13.30 2.19
CA ALA A 14 -7.61 -12.93 1.15
C ALA A 14 -8.00 -14.15 0.31
N THR A 15 -9.30 -14.37 0.14
CA THR A 15 -9.87 -15.36 -0.78
C THR A 15 -11.06 -14.76 -1.53
N LYS A 16 -11.65 -15.51 -2.46
CA LYS A 16 -12.86 -15.07 -3.17
C LYS A 16 -14.08 -14.97 -2.24
N GLU A 17 -14.12 -15.77 -1.19
CA GLU A 17 -15.15 -15.78 -0.15
C GLU A 17 -14.91 -14.70 0.90
N VAL A 18 -13.64 -14.38 1.18
CA VAL A 18 -13.20 -13.35 2.13
C VAL A 18 -12.44 -12.27 1.37
N SER A 19 -13.18 -11.53 0.54
CA SER A 19 -12.61 -10.52 -0.35
C SER A 19 -11.99 -9.35 0.43
N GLN A 20 -10.89 -8.82 -0.08
CA GLN A 20 -10.20 -7.67 0.51
C GLN A 20 -10.18 -6.49 -0.44
N ILE A 21 -10.10 -5.27 0.11
CA ILE A 21 -9.90 -4.06 -0.68
C ILE A 21 -8.49 -3.54 -0.41
N ILE A 22 -7.75 -3.23 -1.47
CA ILE A 22 -6.47 -2.57 -1.37
C ILE A 22 -6.51 -1.21 -2.07
N VAL A 23 -6.07 -0.17 -1.36
CA VAL A 23 -5.95 1.19 -1.89
C VAL A 23 -4.50 1.46 -2.25
N LEU A 24 -4.25 1.73 -3.53
CA LEU A 24 -2.92 1.89 -4.11
C LEU A 24 -2.78 3.28 -4.70
N ASP A 25 -1.53 3.77 -4.72
CA ASP A 25 -1.20 4.95 -5.51
C ASP A 25 -1.20 4.61 -7.02
N GLY A 26 -1.08 5.65 -7.83
CA GLY A 26 -1.09 5.51 -9.29
C GLY A 26 0.15 4.87 -9.92
N HIS A 27 1.11 4.37 -9.14
CA HIS A 27 2.41 3.93 -9.62
C HIS A 27 2.32 2.73 -10.59
N HIS A 28 3.20 2.69 -11.59
CA HIS A 28 3.12 1.73 -12.70
C HIS A 28 3.28 0.27 -12.26
N ASN A 29 4.12 0.01 -11.24
CA ASN A 29 4.34 -1.34 -10.71
C ASN A 29 3.07 -1.98 -10.13
N HIS A 30 2.10 -1.17 -9.69
CA HIS A 30 0.82 -1.65 -9.16
C HIS A 30 -0.18 -2.04 -10.25
N LYS A 31 0.11 -1.76 -11.53
CA LYS A 31 -0.87 -1.86 -12.63
C LYS A 31 -0.47 -2.83 -13.73
N THR A 32 0.55 -3.65 -13.48
CA THR A 32 0.95 -4.69 -14.44
C THR A 32 -0.14 -5.75 -14.55
N LEU A 33 -0.26 -6.39 -15.73
CA LEU A 33 -1.26 -7.45 -15.95
C LEU A 33 -1.15 -8.57 -14.92
N ALA A 34 0.07 -8.98 -14.57
CA ALA A 34 0.33 -10.02 -13.59
C ALA A 34 -0.25 -9.66 -12.20
N VAL A 35 -0.12 -8.40 -11.78
CA VAL A 35 -0.67 -7.91 -10.50
C VAL A 35 -2.20 -7.94 -10.51
N VAL A 36 -2.82 -7.46 -11.58
CA VAL A 36 -4.29 -7.43 -11.71
C VAL A 36 -4.88 -8.84 -11.73
N MET A 37 -4.24 -9.75 -12.48
CA MET A 37 -4.68 -11.15 -12.56
C MET A 37 -4.54 -11.85 -11.20
N TYR A 38 -3.41 -11.67 -10.52
CA TYR A 38 -3.20 -12.26 -9.19
C TYR A 38 -4.19 -11.73 -8.15
N ALA A 39 -4.45 -10.41 -8.14
CA ALA A 39 -5.43 -9.80 -7.25
C ALA A 39 -6.83 -10.37 -7.49
N LYS A 40 -7.25 -10.48 -8.75
CA LYS A 40 -8.55 -11.06 -9.12
C LYS A 40 -8.67 -12.52 -8.68
N GLU A 41 -7.61 -13.31 -8.82
CA GLU A 41 -7.60 -14.71 -8.42
C GLU A 41 -7.79 -14.89 -6.90
N HIS A 42 -7.25 -13.98 -6.10
CA HIS A 42 -7.29 -14.02 -4.63
C HIS A 42 -8.42 -13.16 -4.00
N GLY A 43 -9.40 -12.72 -4.80
CA GLY A 43 -10.53 -11.93 -4.27
C GLY A 43 -10.15 -10.53 -3.77
N ILE A 44 -9.12 -9.92 -4.37
CA ILE A 44 -8.66 -8.57 -4.01
C ILE A 44 -9.24 -7.56 -4.99
N HIS A 45 -9.98 -6.59 -4.45
CA HIS A 45 -10.46 -5.42 -5.16
C HIS A 45 -9.44 -4.29 -5.05
N MET A 46 -8.92 -3.84 -6.19
CA MET A 46 -7.89 -2.80 -6.23
C MET A 46 -8.52 -1.44 -6.53
N ILE A 47 -8.31 -0.47 -5.64
CA ILE A 47 -8.68 0.93 -5.83
C ILE A 47 -7.40 1.72 -6.07
N THR A 48 -7.29 2.35 -7.24
CA THR A 48 -6.17 3.25 -7.54
C THR A 48 -6.60 4.69 -7.32
N LEU A 49 -5.85 5.44 -6.52
CA LEU A 49 -6.07 6.87 -6.35
C LEU A 49 -5.68 7.65 -7.61
N THR A 50 -6.39 8.75 -7.88
CA THR A 50 -6.08 9.63 -9.01
C THR A 50 -4.69 10.27 -8.87
N PRO A 51 -4.01 10.57 -9.99
CA PRO A 51 -2.74 11.27 -9.97
C PRO A 51 -2.80 12.54 -9.13
N HIS A 52 -1.71 12.85 -8.43
CA HIS A 52 -1.56 14.04 -7.60
C HIS A 52 -2.55 14.17 -6.43
N CYS A 53 -3.39 13.17 -6.14
CA CYS A 53 -4.30 13.19 -4.99
C CYS A 53 -3.78 12.43 -3.78
N THR A 54 -2.67 11.70 -3.92
CA THR A 54 -2.04 10.89 -2.87
C THR A 54 -1.81 11.67 -1.58
N HIS A 55 -1.26 12.88 -1.69
CA HIS A 55 -0.98 13.77 -0.56
C HIS A 55 -2.22 14.20 0.25
N ARG A 56 -3.43 13.99 -0.26
CA ARG A 56 -4.70 14.26 0.45
C ARG A 56 -5.45 13.00 0.81
N MET A 57 -5.49 12.04 -0.12
CA MET A 57 -6.38 10.88 -0.04
C MET A 57 -5.68 9.60 0.43
N GLN A 58 -4.36 9.48 0.36
CA GLN A 58 -3.69 8.24 0.77
C GLN A 58 -3.56 8.19 2.30
N PRO A 59 -4.30 7.29 2.99
CA PRO A 59 -4.35 7.28 4.44
C PRO A 59 -2.99 6.94 5.05
N LEU A 60 -2.24 6.06 4.41
CA LEU A 60 -0.92 5.61 4.87
C LEU A 60 0.10 6.77 4.92
N ASP A 61 0.11 7.60 3.87
CA ASP A 61 0.97 8.79 3.81
C ASP A 61 0.61 9.83 4.88
N ARG A 62 -0.70 10.01 5.15
CA ARG A 62 -1.21 11.09 5.99
C ARG A 62 -1.22 10.76 7.47
N ALA A 63 -1.51 9.51 7.81
CA ALA A 63 -1.63 9.06 9.19
C ALA A 63 -0.32 8.41 9.66
N PHE A 64 0.01 7.25 9.09
CA PHE A 64 1.10 6.42 9.59
C PHE A 64 2.48 6.98 9.23
N PHE A 65 2.77 7.17 7.94
CA PHE A 65 4.10 7.59 7.49
C PHE A 65 4.44 9.02 7.90
N LYS A 66 3.46 9.92 8.02
CA LYS A 66 3.70 11.26 8.55
C LYS A 66 4.28 11.21 9.97
N SER A 67 3.60 10.49 10.87
CA SER A 67 4.05 10.34 12.26
C SER A 67 5.37 9.59 12.34
N LEU A 68 5.54 8.52 11.55
CA LEU A 68 6.78 7.76 11.51
C LEU A 68 7.97 8.62 11.08
N LYS A 69 7.85 9.37 9.97
CA LYS A 69 8.91 10.26 9.48
C LYS A 69 9.28 11.32 10.51
N SER A 70 8.28 11.94 11.14
CA SER A 70 8.51 12.97 12.15
C SER A 70 9.32 12.44 13.33
N ASN A 71 8.92 11.31 13.91
CA ASN A 71 9.59 10.74 15.07
C ASN A 71 10.97 10.16 14.71
N TYR A 72 11.09 9.55 13.54
CA TYR A 72 12.37 9.05 13.04
C TYR A 72 13.39 10.19 12.90
N ASN A 73 12.99 11.33 12.32
CA ASN A 73 13.87 12.49 12.19
C ASN A 73 14.33 13.01 13.57
N THR A 74 13.42 13.14 14.54
CA THR A 74 13.78 13.53 15.91
C THR A 74 14.79 12.55 16.54
N ALA A 75 14.58 11.24 16.35
CA ALA A 75 15.51 10.24 16.87
C ALA A 75 16.89 10.33 16.19
N SER A 76 16.93 10.58 14.87
CA SER A 76 18.18 10.79 14.13
C SER A 76 18.91 12.06 14.58
N ASP A 77 18.19 13.17 14.74
CA ASP A 77 18.77 14.44 15.22
C ASP A 77 19.39 14.26 16.61
N ASN A 78 18.69 13.58 17.52
CA ASN A 78 19.21 13.29 18.86
C ASN A 78 20.44 12.38 18.86
N TRP A 79 20.56 11.47 17.88
CA TRP A 79 21.71 10.57 17.77
C TRP A 79 22.96 11.26 17.18
N MET A 80 22.76 12.31 16.40
CA MET A 80 23.85 13.09 15.79
C MET A 80 24.47 14.13 16.73
N VAL A 81 23.94 14.28 17.94
CA VAL A 81 24.49 15.15 19.01
C VAL A 81 25.55 14.39 19.82
#